data_AF-A0AAD2X9A6-F1
#
_entry.id   AF-A0AAD2X9A6-F1
#
_cell.length_a   1.000
_cell.length_b   1.000
_cell.length_c   1.000
_cell.angle_alpha   90.00
_cell.angle_beta   90.00
_cell.angle_gamma   90.00
#
_symmetry.space_group_name_H-M   'P 1'
#
loop_
_entity.id
_entity.type
_entity.pdbx_description
1 polymer ?
#
loop_
_entity_poly.entity_id
_entity_poly.type
_entity_poly.pdbx_seq_one_letter_code
_entity_poly.pdbx_strand_id
1 'polypeptide(L)'
;MRIYILVLGICLSLINCTVKEGPFSPSLTKTLDYIIKNHPNYKVIQIQASEINGHNLLYVSSLNTYNPNFLDGYFIYKDRLITYFQTDSINRPYIVNRNQLHLFKGSIDKYKNALTSNINSEPIQEIFEIKDKKNIVKIKKHSYLTCNTNEVNNCNIILNKHLERLLTSYICNNPAVLYELRFWQQDKRQYVFWRPMPLYDKDKYDGYFYLGNQLIVLYGTKYSDKLLNGTWIKNERTIPKVRYTIINDWDFPYPLKLEVLRNGSIRIVSTEEGFFVRDNL
;
A
#
# COMPACT_ATOMS: atom_id res chain seq x y z
N MET A 1 19.97 10.30 -57.67
CA MET A 1 19.18 11.16 -56.74
C MET A 1 17.84 10.54 -56.32
N ARG A 2 17.05 9.96 -57.24
CA ARG A 2 15.74 9.34 -56.91
C ARG A 2 15.79 8.14 -55.95
N ILE A 3 16.86 7.34 -55.99
CA ILE A 3 17.03 6.16 -55.12
C ILE A 3 17.27 6.56 -53.65
N TYR A 4 18.07 7.61 -53.40
CA TYR A 4 18.34 8.10 -52.04
C TYR A 4 17.11 8.68 -51.35
N ILE A 5 16.21 9.33 -52.11
CA ILE A 5 14.93 9.84 -51.59
C ILE A 5 13.99 8.68 -51.22
N LEU A 6 13.99 7.60 -52.00
CA LEU A 6 13.19 6.41 -51.73
C LEU A 6 13.68 5.67 -50.47
N VAL A 7 15.00 5.52 -50.31
CA VAL A 7 15.61 4.89 -49.12
C VAL A 7 15.39 5.74 -47.87
N LEU A 8 15.50 7.08 -47.96
CA LEU A 8 15.22 7.98 -46.85
C LEU A 8 13.73 7.93 -46.45
N GLY A 9 12.82 7.86 -47.43
CA GLY A 9 11.38 7.70 -47.19
C GLY A 9 11.01 6.39 -46.51
N ILE A 10 11.67 5.28 -46.90
CA ILE A 10 11.50 3.97 -46.25
C ILE A 10 12.06 4.00 -44.82
N CYS A 11 13.25 4.59 -44.60
CA CYS A 11 13.82 4.77 -43.26
C CYS A 11 12.92 5.66 -42.37
N LEU A 12 12.34 6.74 -42.89
CA LEU A 12 11.38 7.59 -42.16
C LEU A 12 10.07 6.86 -41.84
N SER A 13 9.61 5.98 -42.73
CA SER A 13 8.44 5.12 -42.46
C SER A 13 8.70 4.01 -41.43
N LEU A 14 9.95 3.55 -41.32
CA LEU A 14 10.40 2.60 -40.29
C LEU A 14 10.63 3.28 -38.91
N ILE A 15 10.92 4.58 -38.88
CA ILE A 15 10.96 5.38 -37.64
C ILE A 15 9.54 5.61 -37.08
N ASN A 16 8.51 5.54 -37.93
CA ASN A 16 7.11 5.48 -37.54
C ASN A 16 6.63 4.06 -37.19
N CYS A 17 7.54 3.20 -36.70
CA CYS A 17 7.15 2.18 -35.74
C CYS A 17 6.57 2.91 -34.52
N THR A 18 5.28 3.22 -34.59
CA THR A 18 4.46 3.58 -33.44
C THR A 18 4.58 2.41 -32.48
N VAL A 19 5.52 2.55 -31.52
CA VAL A 19 5.60 1.67 -30.36
C VAL A 19 4.19 1.66 -29.82
N LYS A 20 3.52 0.52 -29.94
CA LYS A 20 2.15 0.33 -29.48
C LYS A 20 2.11 0.92 -28.07
N GLU A 21 1.47 2.08 -27.90
CA GLU A 21 1.53 2.83 -26.65
C GLU A 21 0.93 1.89 -25.59
N GLY A 22 1.81 1.32 -24.77
CA GLY A 22 1.41 0.46 -23.68
C GLY A 22 0.60 1.28 -22.67
N PRO A 23 0.03 0.64 -21.64
CA PRO A 23 -0.81 1.32 -20.66
C PRO A 23 -0.07 2.37 -19.83
N PHE A 24 1.24 2.53 -19.97
CA PHE A 24 2.08 3.33 -19.09
C PHE A 24 2.60 4.59 -19.78
N SER A 25 2.49 5.73 -19.06
CA SER A 25 3.06 6.99 -19.53
C SER A 25 4.60 6.90 -19.65
N PRO A 26 5.24 7.77 -20.45
CA PRO A 26 6.70 7.76 -20.57
C PRO A 26 7.45 7.90 -19.23
N SER A 27 6.91 8.68 -18.28
CA SER A 27 7.53 8.80 -16.95
C SER A 27 7.38 7.53 -16.13
N LEU A 28 6.26 6.82 -16.25
CA LEU A 28 6.08 5.55 -15.56
C LEU A 28 6.97 4.48 -16.18
N THR A 29 7.07 4.42 -17.51
CA THR A 29 7.98 3.53 -18.22
C THR A 29 9.44 3.72 -17.78
N LYS A 30 9.90 4.97 -17.64
CA LYS A 30 11.24 5.28 -17.08
C LYS A 30 11.39 4.78 -15.64
N THR A 31 10.35 4.92 -14.82
CA THR A 31 10.35 4.45 -13.42
C THR A 31 10.42 2.92 -13.37
N LEU A 32 9.61 2.23 -14.20
CA LEU A 32 9.64 0.78 -14.33
C LEU A 32 11.00 0.28 -14.80
N ASP A 33 11.61 0.93 -15.80
CA ASP A 33 12.96 0.59 -16.27
C ASP A 33 14.02 0.74 -15.17
N TYR A 34 13.92 1.80 -14.37
CA TYR A 34 14.77 1.99 -13.19
C TYR A 34 14.60 0.85 -12.16
N ILE A 35 13.36 0.49 -11.83
CA ILE A 35 13.06 -0.60 -10.88
C ILE A 35 13.57 -1.94 -11.40
N ILE A 36 13.31 -2.27 -12.67
CA ILE A 36 13.78 -3.52 -13.30
C ILE A 36 15.31 -3.62 -13.29
N LYS A 37 16.00 -2.50 -13.54
CA LYS A 37 17.46 -2.44 -13.52
C LYS A 37 18.04 -2.70 -12.12
N ASN A 38 17.45 -2.12 -11.08
CA ASN A 38 17.96 -2.23 -9.72
C ASN A 38 17.53 -3.53 -9.02
N HIS A 39 16.40 -4.10 -9.42
CA HIS A 39 15.78 -5.27 -8.79
C HIS A 39 15.56 -6.43 -9.79
N PRO A 40 16.60 -6.89 -10.50
CA PRO A 40 16.45 -7.77 -11.68
C PRO A 40 15.91 -9.18 -11.36
N ASN A 41 15.99 -9.62 -10.10
CA ASN A 41 15.58 -10.96 -9.69
C ASN A 41 14.06 -11.08 -9.50
N TYR A 42 13.35 -9.97 -9.29
CA TYR A 42 11.92 -9.98 -9.05
C TYR A 42 11.11 -10.07 -10.33
N LYS A 43 10.10 -10.93 -10.37
CA LYS A 43 9.28 -11.19 -11.56
C LYS A 43 8.01 -10.34 -11.63
N VAL A 44 7.58 -9.81 -10.49
CA VAL A 44 6.37 -9.00 -10.36
C VAL A 44 6.74 -7.61 -9.84
N ILE A 45 6.15 -6.58 -10.45
CA ILE A 45 6.21 -5.21 -9.94
C ILE A 45 4.78 -4.78 -9.67
N GLN A 46 4.46 -4.53 -8.40
CA GLN A 46 3.17 -4.01 -8.00
C GLN A 46 3.23 -2.50 -7.87
N ILE A 47 2.33 -1.82 -8.58
CA ILE A 47 2.08 -0.39 -8.46
C ILE A 47 0.78 -0.19 -7.67
N GLN A 48 0.87 0.41 -6.49
CA GLN A 48 -0.31 0.92 -5.78
C GLN A 48 -0.35 2.45 -5.91
N ALA A 49 -1.48 2.99 -6.36
CA ALA A 49 -1.69 4.42 -6.54
C ALA A 49 -2.66 4.97 -5.49
N SER A 50 -2.25 6.05 -4.83
CA SER A 50 -2.95 6.60 -3.67
C SER A 50 -2.74 8.12 -3.55
N GLU A 51 -3.71 8.83 -2.97
CA GLU A 51 -3.57 10.19 -2.49
C GLU A 51 -3.47 10.17 -0.96
N ILE A 52 -2.42 10.80 -0.43
CA ILE A 52 -2.21 10.97 1.01
C ILE A 52 -1.90 12.42 1.27
N ASN A 53 -2.72 13.08 2.09
CA ASN A 53 -2.53 14.48 2.49
C ASN A 53 -2.32 15.43 1.30
N GLY A 54 -3.06 15.22 0.20
CA GLY A 54 -2.95 15.99 -1.05
C GLY A 54 -1.79 15.58 -1.97
N HIS A 55 -0.92 14.68 -1.54
CA HIS A 55 0.17 14.14 -2.36
C HIS A 55 -0.30 12.93 -3.15
N ASN A 56 -0.11 12.94 -4.47
CA ASN A 56 -0.40 11.82 -5.34
C ASN A 56 0.80 10.88 -5.42
N LEU A 57 0.67 9.67 -4.90
CA LEU A 57 1.75 8.73 -4.67
C LEU A 57 1.62 7.46 -5.49
N LEU A 58 2.77 6.87 -5.81
CA LEU A 58 2.92 5.52 -6.34
C LEU A 58 3.84 4.73 -5.41
N TYR A 59 3.29 3.69 -4.79
CA TYR A 59 4.07 2.67 -4.09
C TYR A 59 4.43 1.60 -5.10
N VAL A 60 5.71 1.46 -5.41
CA VAL A 60 6.21 0.49 -6.38
C VAL A 60 6.99 -0.59 -5.65
N SER A 61 6.42 -1.79 -5.61
CA SER A 61 6.97 -2.93 -4.87
C SER A 61 7.47 -4.00 -5.84
N SER A 62 8.71 -4.45 -5.65
CA SER A 62 9.29 -5.59 -6.37
C SER A 62 9.02 -6.88 -5.58
N LEU A 63 8.39 -7.85 -6.25
CA LEU A 63 7.81 -9.06 -5.65
C LEU A 63 8.12 -10.30 -6.51
N ASN A 64 8.12 -11.47 -5.88
CA ASN A 64 8.21 -12.73 -6.60
C ASN A 64 6.84 -13.24 -7.09
N THR A 65 5.76 -12.69 -6.53
CA THR A 65 4.39 -13.13 -6.76
C THR A 65 3.43 -11.96 -6.79
N TYR A 66 2.30 -12.13 -7.46
CA TYR A 66 1.23 -11.15 -7.43
C TYR A 66 0.20 -11.51 -6.35
N ASN A 67 -0.42 -10.49 -5.76
CA ASN A 67 -1.55 -10.68 -4.86
C ASN A 67 -2.85 -10.37 -5.63
N PRO A 68 -3.75 -11.35 -5.83
CA PRO A 68 -4.98 -11.15 -6.58
C PRO A 68 -5.96 -10.18 -5.90
N ASN A 69 -5.83 -9.94 -4.59
CA ASN A 69 -6.68 -8.99 -3.85
C ASN A 69 -6.27 -7.52 -4.09
N PHE A 70 -5.07 -7.28 -4.65
CA PHE A 70 -4.52 -5.94 -4.89
C PHE A 70 -4.24 -5.74 -6.38
N LEU A 71 -5.27 -5.90 -7.20
CA LEU A 71 -5.15 -5.85 -8.66
C LEU A 71 -6.45 -5.35 -9.32
N ASP A 72 -6.37 -4.18 -9.95
CA ASP A 72 -7.40 -3.65 -10.87
C ASP A 72 -7.18 -4.10 -12.31
N GLY A 73 -5.92 -4.29 -12.66
CA GLY A 73 -5.50 -4.81 -13.95
C GLY A 73 -4.00 -5.05 -13.95
N TYR A 74 -3.52 -5.64 -15.02
CA TYR A 74 -2.11 -5.94 -15.19
C TYR A 74 -1.62 -5.76 -16.63
N PHE A 75 -0.32 -5.72 -16.80
CA PHE A 75 0.32 -5.72 -18.11
C PHE A 75 1.68 -6.44 -18.03
N ILE A 76 2.10 -7.07 -19.12
CA ILE A 76 3.43 -7.69 -19.20
C ILE A 76 4.39 -6.70 -19.87
N TYR A 77 5.44 -6.31 -19.16
CA TYR A 77 6.45 -5.38 -19.64
C TYR A 77 7.85 -5.92 -19.37
N LYS A 78 8.64 -6.12 -20.43
CA LYS A 78 10.02 -6.69 -20.37
C LYS A 78 10.09 -7.96 -19.50
N ASP A 79 9.19 -8.90 -19.78
CA ASP A 79 9.03 -10.18 -19.06
C ASP A 79 8.70 -10.05 -17.56
N ARG A 80 8.28 -8.88 -17.11
CA ARG A 80 7.76 -8.65 -15.75
C ARG A 80 6.25 -8.50 -15.79
N LEU A 81 5.60 -9.04 -14.78
CA LEU A 81 4.19 -8.78 -14.51
C LEU A 81 4.08 -7.45 -13.75
N ILE A 82 3.50 -6.45 -14.40
CA ILE A 82 3.19 -5.17 -13.76
C ILE A 82 1.73 -5.20 -13.33
N THR A 83 1.47 -5.20 -12.02
CA THR A 83 0.09 -5.12 -11.48
C THR A 83 -0.20 -3.69 -11.06
N TYR A 84 -1.42 -3.22 -11.33
CA TYR A 84 -1.88 -1.89 -10.93
C TYR A 84 -3.05 -2.01 -9.97
N PHE A 85 -3.02 -1.22 -8.89
CA PHE A 85 -4.09 -1.14 -7.91
C PHE A 85 -4.28 0.30 -7.44
N GLN A 86 -5.51 0.80 -7.51
CA GLN A 86 -5.85 2.14 -7.03
C GLN A 86 -6.59 2.02 -5.68
N THR A 87 -6.08 2.71 -4.66
CA THR A 87 -6.62 2.64 -3.29
C THR A 87 -7.68 3.69 -3.00
N ASP A 88 -7.84 4.67 -3.90
CA ASP A 88 -8.75 5.79 -3.78
C ASP A 88 -9.63 5.93 -5.04
N SER A 89 -10.53 6.91 -5.03
CA SER A 89 -11.43 7.20 -6.15
C SER A 89 -10.81 8.09 -7.25
N ILE A 90 -9.53 8.45 -7.17
CA ILE A 90 -8.90 9.44 -8.06
C ILE A 90 -8.35 8.75 -9.30
N ASN A 91 -8.99 8.98 -10.45
CA ASN A 91 -8.49 8.45 -11.71
C ASN A 91 -7.18 9.13 -12.15
N ARG A 92 -6.17 8.34 -12.52
CA ARG A 92 -4.84 8.81 -12.95
C ARG A 92 -4.51 8.38 -14.41
N PRO A 93 -5.36 8.76 -15.40
CA PRO A 93 -5.23 8.25 -16.77
C PRO A 93 -3.95 8.71 -17.48
N TYR A 94 -3.35 9.80 -16.99
CA TYR A 94 -2.10 10.37 -17.48
C TYR A 94 -0.85 9.59 -17.01
N ILE A 95 -0.99 8.67 -16.05
CA ILE A 95 0.06 7.74 -15.62
C ILE A 95 -0.21 6.33 -16.12
N VAL A 96 -1.43 5.84 -15.92
CA VAL A 96 -1.86 4.50 -16.36
C VAL A 96 -3.17 4.60 -17.13
N ASN A 97 -3.16 4.19 -18.40
CA ASN A 97 -4.36 3.97 -19.18
C ASN A 97 -5.00 2.62 -18.80
N ARG A 98 -5.94 2.66 -17.85
CA ARG A 98 -6.60 1.46 -17.32
C ARG A 98 -7.33 0.63 -18.37
N ASN A 99 -7.78 1.24 -19.47
CA ASN A 99 -8.48 0.52 -20.55
C ASN A 99 -7.55 -0.39 -21.37
N GLN A 100 -6.24 -0.18 -21.27
CA GLN A 100 -5.23 -1.00 -21.92
C GLN A 100 -4.62 -2.07 -20.98
N LEU A 101 -5.04 -2.09 -19.71
CA LEU A 101 -4.66 -3.17 -18.79
C LEU A 101 -5.48 -4.42 -19.08
N HIS A 102 -4.85 -5.57 -18.92
CA HIS A 102 -5.55 -6.85 -18.89
C HIS A 102 -6.33 -6.99 -17.58
N LEU A 103 -7.55 -7.51 -17.68
CA LEU A 103 -8.36 -7.88 -16.52
C LEU A 103 -7.91 -9.23 -15.98
N PHE A 104 -7.80 -9.34 -14.67
CA PHE A 104 -7.47 -10.60 -14.02
C PHE A 104 -8.65 -11.58 -14.08
N LYS A 105 -8.35 -12.84 -14.43
CA LYS A 105 -9.33 -13.93 -14.58
C LYS A 105 -8.85 -15.19 -13.83
N GLY A 106 -8.52 -15.05 -12.55
CA GLY A 106 -8.17 -16.16 -11.67
C GLY A 106 -6.67 -16.52 -11.64
N SER A 107 -6.01 -16.62 -12.80
CA SER A 107 -4.56 -16.86 -12.88
C SER A 107 -3.88 -16.00 -13.94
N ILE A 108 -2.58 -15.80 -13.79
CA ILE A 108 -1.73 -15.13 -14.78
C ILE A 108 -0.56 -16.07 -15.12
N ASP A 109 -0.57 -16.60 -16.34
CA ASP A 109 0.42 -17.58 -16.80
C ASP A 109 1.85 -17.11 -16.57
N LYS A 110 2.72 -18.05 -16.15
CA LYS A 110 4.16 -17.83 -15.84
C LYS A 110 4.45 -17.03 -14.58
N TYR A 111 3.44 -16.51 -13.88
CA TYR A 111 3.60 -15.77 -12.62
C TYR A 111 2.91 -16.49 -11.47
N LYS A 112 3.55 -16.48 -10.30
CA LYS A 112 3.06 -17.17 -9.10
C LYS A 112 2.06 -16.28 -8.34
N ASN A 113 0.98 -16.90 -7.85
CA ASN A 113 -0.03 -16.26 -7.01
C ASN A 113 0.37 -16.36 -5.53
N ALA A 114 0.42 -15.22 -4.84
CA ALA A 114 0.80 -15.14 -3.43
C ALA A 114 -0.09 -15.99 -2.50
N LEU A 115 -1.37 -16.18 -2.83
CA LEU A 115 -2.30 -16.96 -2.02
C LEU A 115 -2.11 -18.48 -2.13
N THR A 116 -1.37 -18.95 -3.14
CA THR A 116 -1.21 -20.40 -3.41
C THR A 116 0.25 -20.81 -3.50
N SER A 117 1.18 -19.92 -3.16
CA SER A 117 2.62 -20.20 -3.25
C SER A 117 3.31 -19.87 -1.95
N ASN A 118 4.15 -20.79 -1.47
CA ASN A 118 5.04 -20.53 -0.35
C ASN A 118 6.16 -19.61 -0.83
N ILE A 119 6.25 -18.39 -0.29
CA ILE A 119 7.27 -17.41 -0.67
C ILE A 119 7.97 -16.92 0.58
N ASN A 120 9.30 -16.91 0.52
CA ASN A 120 10.20 -16.56 1.62
C ASN A 120 11.06 -15.34 1.25
N SER A 121 10.49 -14.30 0.64
CA SER A 121 11.26 -13.09 0.28
C SER A 121 10.50 -11.83 0.62
N GLU A 122 11.12 -10.95 1.38
CA GLU A 122 10.57 -9.64 1.69
C GLU A 122 10.43 -8.77 0.42
N PRO A 123 9.35 -7.98 0.34
CA PRO A 123 9.12 -7.06 -0.75
C PRO A 123 10.11 -5.89 -0.65
N ILE A 124 10.65 -5.45 -1.78
CA ILE A 124 11.38 -4.17 -1.83
C ILE A 124 10.41 -3.10 -2.34
N GLN A 125 10.14 -2.09 -1.52
CA GLN A 125 9.22 -1.02 -1.85
C GLN A 125 9.95 0.32 -1.99
N GLU A 126 9.57 1.06 -3.02
CA GLU A 126 9.98 2.44 -3.24
C GLU A 126 8.75 3.33 -3.46
N ILE A 127 8.80 4.56 -2.98
CA ILE A 127 7.68 5.50 -3.05
C ILE A 127 8.04 6.64 -4.00
N PHE A 128 7.12 6.95 -4.90
CA PHE A 128 7.24 8.04 -5.86
C PHE A 128 6.07 9.00 -5.74
N GLU A 129 6.31 10.26 -6.03
CA GLU A 129 5.30 11.31 -6.11
C GLU A 129 5.04 11.67 -7.57
N ILE A 130 3.75 11.82 -7.91
CA ILE A 130 3.29 12.33 -9.20
C ILE A 130 3.20 13.85 -9.10
N LYS A 131 4.04 14.55 -9.86
CA LYS A 131 4.03 16.02 -10.00
C LYS A 131 3.52 16.44 -11.38
N ASP A 132 2.77 17.53 -11.42
CA ASP A 132 2.26 18.17 -12.65
C ASP A 132 1.55 17.20 -13.62
N LYS A 133 0.89 16.19 -13.07
CA LYS A 133 0.18 15.13 -13.82
C LYS A 133 1.03 14.39 -14.85
N LYS A 134 2.36 14.46 -14.81
CA LYS A 134 3.23 13.82 -15.83
C LYS A 134 4.58 13.36 -15.31
N ASN A 135 5.08 13.97 -14.24
CA ASN A 135 6.41 13.69 -13.71
C ASN A 135 6.31 12.76 -12.51
N ILE A 136 7.10 11.69 -12.51
CA ILE A 136 7.22 10.77 -11.37
C ILE A 136 8.58 10.99 -10.73
N VAL A 137 8.59 11.36 -9.45
CA VAL A 137 9.81 11.69 -8.71
C VAL A 137 9.92 10.77 -7.50
N LYS A 138 11.08 10.09 -7.35
CA LYS A 138 11.34 9.25 -6.17
C LYS A 138 11.38 10.09 -4.90
N ILE A 139 10.64 9.68 -3.89
CA ILE A 139 10.67 10.31 -2.57
C ILE A 139 11.84 9.74 -1.78
N LYS A 140 12.70 10.62 -1.26
CA LYS A 140 13.87 10.23 -0.45
C LYS A 140 13.64 10.38 1.05
N LYS A 141 12.76 11.31 1.44
CA LYS A 141 12.45 11.61 2.85
C LYS A 141 10.93 11.59 3.00
N HIS A 142 10.40 10.63 3.76
CA HIS A 142 8.95 10.45 3.87
C HIS A 142 8.27 11.37 4.88
N SER A 143 9.04 11.98 5.79
CA SER A 143 8.49 12.72 6.94
C SER A 143 7.55 13.88 6.55
N TYR A 144 7.71 14.47 5.36
CA TYR A 144 6.83 15.56 4.90
C TYR A 144 5.44 15.07 4.47
N LEU A 145 5.29 13.78 4.15
CA LEU A 145 4.02 13.21 3.70
C LEU A 145 3.03 13.03 4.84
N THR A 146 3.52 12.68 6.03
CA THR A 146 2.66 12.24 7.14
C THR A 146 2.71 13.13 8.38
N CYS A 147 3.79 13.88 8.62
CA CYS A 147 3.95 14.62 9.86
C CYS A 147 3.96 16.13 9.69
N ASN A 148 2.80 16.74 9.93
CA ASN A 148 2.71 18.07 10.52
C ASN A 148 2.66 17.91 12.04
N THR A 149 3.81 17.92 12.71
CA THR A 149 3.94 17.60 14.16
C THR A 149 3.07 18.47 15.07
N ASN A 150 2.61 19.62 14.58
CA ASN A 150 1.74 20.52 15.34
C ASN A 150 0.30 19.99 15.47
N GLU A 151 -0.16 19.10 14.57
CA GLU A 151 -1.52 18.53 14.59
C GLU A 151 -1.61 17.15 15.26
N VAL A 152 -0.50 16.41 15.32
CA VAL A 152 -0.50 15.01 15.78
C VAL A 152 -0.54 14.87 17.32
N ASN A 153 -0.29 15.95 18.07
CA ASN A 153 -0.11 15.89 19.52
C ASN A 153 -1.40 15.89 20.36
N ASN A 154 -2.58 15.97 19.76
CA ASN A 154 -3.86 16.06 20.48
C ASN A 154 -4.86 14.96 20.09
N CYS A 155 -4.46 13.68 20.16
CA CYS A 155 -5.44 12.59 20.03
C CYS A 155 -6.14 12.36 21.37
N ASN A 156 -7.44 12.65 21.42
CA ASN A 156 -8.30 12.38 22.57
C ASN A 156 -8.94 10.99 22.55
N ILE A 157 -8.57 10.16 21.55
CA ILE A 157 -9.14 8.83 21.32
C ILE A 157 -8.28 7.76 21.99
N ILE A 158 -6.96 7.80 21.81
CA ILE A 158 -6.05 6.87 22.47
C ILE A 158 -5.75 7.40 23.88
N LEU A 159 -6.33 6.77 24.90
CA LEU A 159 -6.21 7.20 26.29
C LEU A 159 -4.83 6.89 26.88
N ASN A 160 -4.17 5.84 26.38
CA ASN A 160 -2.82 5.49 26.79
C ASN A 160 -1.78 6.37 26.06
N LYS A 161 -1.21 7.35 26.77
CA LYS A 161 -0.24 8.30 26.19
C LYS A 161 1.07 7.66 25.72
N HIS A 162 1.48 6.52 26.28
CA HIS A 162 2.67 5.82 25.77
C HIS A 162 2.36 5.17 24.43
N LEU A 163 1.21 4.50 24.30
CA LEU A 163 0.75 3.93 23.03
C LEU A 163 0.59 5.02 21.96
N GLU A 164 -0.11 6.12 22.27
CA GLU A 164 -0.31 7.24 21.33
C GLU A 164 1.02 7.73 20.75
N ARG A 165 2.02 8.01 21.60
CA ARG A 165 3.35 8.49 21.16
C ARG A 165 4.06 7.47 20.27
N LEU A 166 3.97 6.17 20.61
CA LEU A 166 4.59 5.10 19.85
C LEU A 166 3.99 5.02 18.44
N LEU A 167 2.66 5.02 18.33
CA LEU A 167 1.97 4.96 17.04
C LEU A 167 2.23 6.22 16.21
N THR A 168 2.17 7.40 16.82
CA THR A 168 2.53 8.68 16.18
C THR A 168 3.95 8.67 15.60
N SER A 169 4.92 8.19 16.36
CA SER A 169 6.32 8.07 15.91
C SER A 169 6.45 7.11 14.71
N TYR A 170 5.68 6.01 14.71
CA TYR A 170 5.64 5.07 13.60
C TYR A 170 5.14 5.73 12.30
N ILE A 171 4.04 6.50 12.38
CA ILE A 171 3.42 7.18 11.22
C ILE A 171 4.39 8.13 10.54
N CYS A 172 5.18 8.89 11.32
CA CYS A 172 6.14 9.85 10.76
C CYS A 172 7.21 9.22 9.87
N ASN A 173 7.48 7.93 10.05
CA ASN A 173 8.52 7.22 9.30
C ASN A 173 7.96 6.31 8.21
N ASN A 174 6.66 6.02 8.24
CA ASN A 174 6.01 5.03 7.38
C ASN A 174 4.75 5.64 6.72
N PRO A 175 4.84 6.26 5.55
CA PRO A 175 3.67 6.81 4.87
C PRO A 175 2.77 5.68 4.35
N ALA A 176 1.49 5.70 4.71
CA ALA A 176 0.54 4.66 4.31
C ALA A 176 -0.87 5.22 4.08
N VAL A 177 -1.64 4.54 3.22
CA VAL A 177 -3.02 4.94 2.89
C VAL A 177 -3.87 4.99 4.16
N LEU A 178 -3.80 3.94 4.97
CA LEU A 178 -4.38 3.88 6.29
C LEU A 178 -3.54 3.00 7.20
N TYR A 179 -3.87 3.05 8.49
CA TYR A 179 -3.33 2.17 9.49
C TYR A 179 -4.39 1.29 10.10
N GLU A 180 -4.09 0.01 10.23
CA GLU A 180 -4.84 -0.88 11.08
C GLU A 180 -4.37 -0.68 12.53
N LEU A 181 -5.33 -0.45 13.42
CA LEU A 181 -5.16 -0.56 14.86
C LEU A 181 -6.14 -1.61 15.38
N ARG A 182 -5.62 -2.80 15.64
CA ARG A 182 -6.43 -3.95 16.06
C ARG A 182 -6.12 -4.36 17.49
N PHE A 183 -7.16 -4.68 18.25
CA PHE A 183 -7.06 -5.15 19.62
C PHE A 183 -7.41 -6.63 19.70
N TRP A 184 -6.71 -7.34 20.57
CA TRP A 184 -6.88 -8.77 20.78
C TRP A 184 -6.63 -9.14 22.23
N GLN A 185 -7.22 -10.25 22.66
CA GLN A 185 -6.97 -10.82 23.97
C GLN A 185 -6.70 -12.32 23.83
N GLN A 186 -5.57 -12.77 24.37
CA GLN A 186 -5.16 -14.17 24.39
C GLN A 186 -4.51 -14.48 25.73
N ASP A 187 -4.88 -15.60 26.36
CA ASP A 187 -4.31 -16.05 27.64
C ASP A 187 -4.32 -14.98 28.75
N LYS A 188 -5.41 -14.19 28.80
CA LYS A 188 -5.60 -13.04 29.72
C LYS A 188 -4.60 -11.90 29.52
N ARG A 189 -3.85 -11.89 28.42
CA ARG A 189 -3.00 -10.78 27.98
C ARG A 189 -3.71 -10.00 26.88
N GLN A 190 -3.51 -8.69 26.90
CA GLN A 190 -4.08 -7.77 25.92
C GLN A 190 -3.00 -7.37 24.92
N TYR A 191 -3.34 -7.42 23.64
CA TYR A 191 -2.43 -7.12 22.55
C TYR A 191 -3.01 -6.04 21.63
N VAL A 192 -2.10 -5.26 21.06
CA VAL A 192 -2.37 -4.27 20.03
C VAL A 192 -1.53 -4.60 18.80
N PHE A 193 -2.18 -4.69 17.65
CA PHE A 193 -1.55 -4.87 16.36
C PHE A 193 -1.63 -3.57 15.59
N TRP A 194 -0.50 -3.16 15.03
CA TRP A 194 -0.37 -1.92 14.28
C TRP A 194 0.36 -2.14 12.96
N ARG A 195 -0.25 -1.73 11.84
CA ARG A 195 0.42 -1.80 10.53
C ARG A 195 -0.16 -0.85 9.48
N PRO A 196 0.65 -0.47 8.48
CA PRO A 196 0.14 0.16 7.28
C PRO A 196 -0.71 -0.81 6.46
N MET A 197 -1.79 -0.31 5.87
CA MET A 197 -2.67 -1.07 4.97
C MET A 197 -3.08 -0.20 3.78
N PRO A 198 -3.29 -0.81 2.59
CA PRO A 198 -3.78 -0.10 1.41
C PRO A 198 -5.32 0.01 1.35
N LEU A 199 -6.03 -0.72 2.22
CA LEU A 199 -7.48 -0.83 2.26
C LEU A 199 -7.95 -1.36 3.62
N TYR A 200 -9.26 -1.42 3.82
CA TYR A 200 -9.88 -1.98 5.03
C TYR A 200 -10.93 -3.05 4.69
N ASP A 201 -11.31 -3.85 5.68
CA ASP A 201 -12.44 -4.78 5.57
C ASP A 201 -13.71 -4.09 6.08
N LYS A 202 -14.62 -3.75 5.16
CA LYS A 202 -15.85 -3.03 5.47
C LYS A 202 -16.84 -3.83 6.32
N ASP A 203 -16.72 -5.16 6.31
CA ASP A 203 -17.67 -6.04 7.00
C ASP A 203 -17.13 -6.42 8.39
N LYS A 204 -15.86 -6.13 8.68
CA LYS A 204 -15.19 -6.48 9.95
C LYS A 204 -14.71 -5.30 10.79
N TYR A 205 -14.59 -4.09 10.25
CA TYR A 205 -14.10 -2.95 11.02
C TYR A 205 -15.13 -2.46 12.04
N ASP A 206 -14.65 -2.00 13.19
CA ASP A 206 -15.49 -1.49 14.28
C ASP A 206 -15.69 0.03 14.23
N GLY A 207 -14.85 0.72 13.46
CA GLY A 207 -14.88 2.18 13.31
C GLY A 207 -13.54 2.73 12.84
N TYR A 208 -13.44 4.05 12.74
CA TYR A 208 -12.21 4.72 12.36
C TYR A 208 -12.09 6.11 12.97
N PHE A 209 -10.86 6.63 12.98
CA PHE A 209 -10.57 8.00 13.38
C PHE A 209 -9.32 8.53 12.68
N TYR A 210 -8.97 9.79 12.94
CA TYR A 210 -7.77 10.42 12.42
C TYR A 210 -6.79 10.73 13.55
N LEU A 211 -5.53 10.30 13.39
CA LEU A 211 -4.41 10.67 14.24
C LEU A 211 -3.56 11.68 13.47
N GLY A 212 -3.72 12.96 13.78
CA GLY A 212 -3.32 14.04 12.86
C GLY A 212 -4.14 13.92 11.56
N ASN A 213 -3.47 13.86 10.40
CA ASN A 213 -4.12 13.65 9.10
C ASN A 213 -4.11 12.18 8.65
N GLN A 214 -3.61 11.27 9.47
CA GLN A 214 -3.52 9.85 9.14
C GLN A 214 -4.79 9.10 9.55
N LEU A 215 -5.38 8.37 8.61
CA LEU A 215 -6.54 7.50 8.87
C LEU A 215 -6.14 6.24 9.64
N ILE A 216 -6.83 6.01 10.75
CA ILE A 216 -6.70 4.82 11.61
C ILE A 216 -8.01 4.04 11.59
N VAL A 217 -7.95 2.77 11.21
CA VAL A 217 -9.11 1.86 11.16
C VAL A 217 -9.01 0.85 12.30
N LEU A 218 -10.11 0.73 13.04
CA LEU A 218 -10.20 -0.05 14.27
C LEU A 218 -10.80 -1.44 14.03
N TYR A 219 -10.21 -2.44 14.69
CA TYR A 219 -10.73 -3.81 14.73
C TYR A 219 -10.58 -4.38 16.14
N GLY A 220 -11.49 -5.29 16.52
CA GLY A 220 -11.47 -5.95 17.82
C GLY A 220 -11.65 -5.01 19.01
N THR A 221 -12.29 -3.86 18.86
CA THR A 221 -12.48 -2.82 19.88
C THR A 221 -13.13 -3.33 21.17
N LYS A 222 -13.90 -4.42 21.12
CA LYS A 222 -14.37 -5.16 22.32
C LYS A 222 -13.24 -5.59 23.27
N TYR A 223 -12.01 -5.76 22.76
CA TYR A 223 -10.80 -6.10 23.51
C TYR A 223 -9.93 -4.89 23.84
N SER A 224 -10.39 -3.66 23.57
CA SER A 224 -9.62 -2.44 23.83
C SER A 224 -9.64 -1.99 25.29
N ASP A 225 -10.50 -2.59 26.13
CA ASP A 225 -10.72 -2.20 27.53
C ASP A 225 -10.89 -0.68 27.70
N LYS A 226 -9.94 -0.02 28.40
CA LYS A 226 -9.92 1.42 28.68
C LYS A 226 -8.88 2.16 27.82
N LEU A 227 -8.43 1.58 26.71
CA LEU A 227 -7.42 2.20 25.84
C LEU A 227 -8.03 3.23 24.89
N LEU A 228 -9.32 3.12 24.60
CA LEU A 228 -10.01 3.99 23.66
C LEU A 228 -11.09 4.84 24.34
N ASN A 229 -11.20 6.08 23.89
CA ASN A 229 -12.36 6.93 24.10
C ASN A 229 -13.28 6.86 22.88
N GLY A 230 -14.45 6.24 23.05
CA GLY A 230 -15.41 6.01 21.97
C GLY A 230 -16.03 7.28 21.36
N THR A 231 -15.94 8.43 22.03
CA THR A 231 -16.66 9.66 21.68
C THR A 231 -16.39 10.16 20.27
N TRP A 232 -15.19 9.90 19.73
CA TRP A 232 -14.74 10.43 18.44
C TRP A 232 -14.47 9.34 17.40
N ILE A 233 -14.91 8.11 17.68
CA ILE A 233 -14.83 7.01 16.73
C ILE A 233 -16.01 7.14 15.76
N LYS A 234 -15.70 7.25 14.47
CA LYS A 234 -16.70 7.25 13.41
C LYS A 234 -17.08 5.82 13.08
N ASN A 235 -18.38 5.56 12.96
CA ASN A 235 -18.93 4.26 12.59
C ASN A 235 -19.93 4.42 11.44
N GLU A 236 -19.42 4.88 10.29
CA GLU A 236 -20.18 4.96 9.05
C GLU A 236 -20.27 3.57 8.39
N ARG A 237 -21.09 3.38 7.35
CA ARG A 237 -21.10 2.10 6.60
C ARG A 237 -19.84 1.90 5.75
N THR A 238 -19.21 2.99 5.33
CA THR A 238 -18.01 2.99 4.51
C THR A 238 -17.13 4.18 4.86
N ILE A 239 -15.82 4.04 4.72
CA ILE A 239 -14.88 5.15 4.90
C ILE A 239 -14.77 5.93 3.57
N PRO A 240 -15.10 7.22 3.53
CA PRO A 240 -15.06 8.00 2.30
C PRO A 240 -13.68 7.97 1.63
N LYS A 241 -13.67 7.83 0.29
CA LYS A 241 -12.46 7.86 -0.57
C LYS A 241 -11.44 6.73 -0.32
N VAL A 242 -11.75 5.75 0.52
CA VAL A 242 -10.86 4.62 0.81
C VAL A 242 -11.47 3.34 0.28
N ARG A 243 -10.66 2.56 -0.42
CA ARG A 243 -11.08 1.26 -0.95
C ARG A 243 -11.21 0.22 0.16
N TYR A 244 -12.14 -0.70 -0.02
CA TYR A 244 -12.32 -1.86 0.85
C TYR A 244 -12.30 -3.17 0.06
N THR A 245 -11.98 -4.27 0.74
CA THR A 245 -12.15 -5.64 0.26
C THR A 245 -12.31 -6.59 1.44
N ILE A 246 -12.73 -7.83 1.20
CA ILE A 246 -12.76 -8.86 2.24
C ILE A 246 -11.32 -9.30 2.55
N ILE A 247 -10.93 -9.24 3.82
CA ILE A 247 -9.62 -9.70 4.29
C ILE A 247 -9.81 -11.10 4.86
N ASN A 248 -9.40 -12.10 4.06
CA ASN A 248 -9.47 -13.52 4.42
C ASN A 248 -8.31 -13.95 5.32
N ASP A 249 -7.15 -13.34 5.15
CA ASP A 249 -5.96 -13.65 5.92
C ASP A 249 -5.24 -12.35 6.30
N TRP A 250 -4.88 -12.23 7.57
CA TRP A 250 -4.22 -11.06 8.16
C TRP A 250 -2.70 -11.20 8.13
N ASP A 251 -2.15 -12.12 7.33
CA ASP A 251 -0.74 -12.49 7.37
C ASP A 251 0.25 -11.58 6.64
N PHE A 252 -0.17 -10.42 6.08
CA PHE A 252 0.79 -9.56 5.36
C PHE A 252 0.47 -8.05 5.31
N PRO A 253 1.45 -7.15 5.58
CA PRO A 253 2.75 -7.40 6.24
C PRO A 253 2.59 -7.64 7.75
N TYR A 254 3.60 -8.26 8.37
CA TYR A 254 3.61 -8.54 9.82
C TYR A 254 3.39 -7.24 10.61
N PRO A 255 2.30 -7.14 11.38
CA PRO A 255 2.06 -5.96 12.19
C PRO A 255 3.09 -5.86 13.31
N LEU A 256 3.37 -4.62 13.72
CA LEU A 256 3.97 -4.34 15.00
C LEU A 256 3.01 -4.87 16.08
N LYS A 257 3.48 -5.81 16.89
CA LYS A 257 2.71 -6.40 17.99
C LYS A 257 3.17 -5.78 19.31
N LEU A 258 2.21 -5.29 20.08
CA LEU A 258 2.44 -4.65 21.37
C LEU A 258 1.61 -5.40 22.42
N GLU A 259 2.19 -5.69 23.58
CA GLU A 259 1.45 -6.15 24.75
C GLU A 259 1.16 -4.98 25.67
N VAL A 260 -0.08 -4.90 26.15
CA VAL A 260 -0.51 -3.95 27.17
C VAL A 260 -0.44 -4.67 28.51
N LEU A 261 0.49 -4.24 29.35
CA LEU A 261 0.70 -4.82 30.67
C LEU A 261 -0.37 -4.32 31.66
N ARG A 262 -0.57 -5.04 32.77
CA ARG A 262 -1.62 -4.74 33.76
C ARG A 262 -1.54 -3.34 34.36
N ASN A 263 -0.34 -2.76 34.44
CA ASN A 263 -0.09 -1.40 34.91
C ASN A 263 -0.28 -0.34 33.81
N GLY A 264 -0.73 -0.75 32.61
CA GLY A 264 -0.90 0.10 31.45
C GLY A 264 0.39 0.39 30.66
N SER A 265 1.54 -0.16 31.04
CA SER A 265 2.74 0.01 30.23
C SER A 265 2.68 -0.84 28.94
N ILE A 266 3.43 -0.41 27.93
CA ILE A 266 3.43 -1.04 26.60
C ILE A 266 4.78 -1.73 26.40
N ARG A 267 4.74 -2.99 25.98
CA ARG A 267 5.92 -3.78 25.60
C ARG A 267 5.83 -4.14 24.13
N ILE A 268 6.87 -3.85 23.35
CA ILE A 268 6.98 -4.37 21.98
C ILE A 268 7.26 -5.87 22.06
N VAL A 269 6.43 -6.67 21.41
CA VAL A 269 6.55 -8.13 21.36
C VAL A 269 7.55 -8.48 20.26
N SER A 270 8.49 -9.39 20.53
CA SER A 270 9.46 -9.83 19.52
C SER A 270 8.76 -10.60 18.40
N THR A 271 9.42 -10.76 17.25
CA THR A 271 8.89 -11.57 16.16
C THR A 271 8.67 -13.03 16.58
N GLU A 272 9.58 -13.63 17.36
CA GLU A 272 9.44 -15.04 17.79
C GLU A 272 8.25 -15.21 18.75
N GLU A 273 8.11 -14.32 19.73
CA GLU A 273 6.97 -14.36 20.66
C GLU A 273 5.66 -14.05 19.92
N GLY A 274 5.70 -13.06 19.04
CA GLY A 274 4.56 -12.62 18.26
C GLY A 274 4.01 -13.69 17.34
N PHE A 275 4.81 -14.66 16.89
CA PHE A 275 4.37 -15.75 16.02
C PHE A 275 3.23 -16.59 16.61
N PHE A 276 3.18 -16.71 17.94
CA PHE A 276 2.15 -17.48 18.68
C PHE A 276 0.96 -16.62 19.12
N VAL A 277 1.04 -15.30 18.94
CA VAL A 277 -0.09 -14.39 19.10
C VAL A 277 -0.79 -14.31 17.75
N ARG A 278 -1.68 -15.28 17.51
CA ARG A 278 -2.45 -15.41 16.27
C ARG A 278 -3.92 -15.13 16.52
N ASP A 279 -4.45 -14.30 15.64
CA ASP A 279 -5.84 -13.93 15.59
C ASP A 279 -6.50 -14.77 14.48
N ASN A 280 -7.06 -15.92 14.85
CA ASN A 280 -7.91 -16.68 13.95
C ASN A 280 -9.33 -16.10 14.05
N LEU A 281 -9.60 -15.01 13.34
CA LEU A 281 -10.97 -14.51 13.13
C LEU A 281 -11.72 -15.37 12.11
#